data_AF-A0A950ZTE9-F1
#
_entry.id   AF-A0A950ZTE9-F1
#
_cell.length_a   1.000
_cell.length_b   1.000
_cell.length_c   1.000
_cell.angle_alpha   90.00
_cell.angle_beta   90.00
_cell.angle_gamma   90.00
#
_symmetry.space_group_name_H-M   'P 1'
#
loop_
_entity.id
_entity.type
_entity.pdbx_description
1 polymer ?
#
loop_
_entity_poly.entity_id
_entity_poly.type
_entity_poly.pdbx_seq_one_letter_code
_entity_poly.pdbx_strand_id
1 'polypeptide(L)'
;MQSAALLALSVIVAAPATSLADDGSRSRRSYDHIFVLVEENTEFSDVIGNTAQFPTINALAGRFGLATNYFGTIHPSEGNYVSLVGGDDYAIQ
;
A
#
# COMPACT_ATOMS: atom_id res chain seq x y z
N MET A 1 -45.54 -29.73 -12.01
CA MET A 1 -46.23 -28.66 -11.26
C MET A 1 -45.20 -28.14 -10.27
N GLN A 2 -44.40 -27.13 -10.66
CA GLN A 2 -44.53 -25.71 -10.25
C GLN A 2 -44.48 -25.57 -8.71
N SER A 3 -43.68 -24.78 -8.00
CA SER A 3 -42.73 -23.65 -8.21
C SER A 3 -41.98 -23.53 -6.84
N ALA A 4 -41.00 -22.69 -6.52
CA ALA A 4 -40.64 -21.35 -6.97
C ALA A 4 -39.19 -21.05 -6.55
N ALA A 5 -38.43 -20.39 -7.41
CA ALA A 5 -37.18 -19.72 -7.04
C ALA A 5 -37.52 -18.28 -6.60
N LEU A 6 -37.15 -17.89 -5.38
CA LEU A 6 -37.24 -16.50 -4.94
C LEU A 6 -36.08 -15.71 -5.57
N LEU A 7 -36.41 -14.85 -6.53
CA LEU A 7 -35.56 -13.74 -6.95
C LEU A 7 -35.69 -12.61 -5.92
N ALA A 8 -34.63 -12.37 -5.16
CA ALA A 8 -34.53 -11.18 -4.32
C ALA A 8 -34.22 -9.97 -5.22
N LEU A 9 -35.19 -9.08 -5.38
CA LEU A 9 -35.02 -7.80 -6.07
C LEU A 9 -34.37 -6.81 -5.08
N SER A 10 -33.08 -6.51 -5.26
CA SER A 10 -32.42 -5.44 -4.50
C SER A 10 -32.84 -4.08 -5.05
N VAL A 11 -33.52 -3.29 -4.23
CA VAL A 11 -33.78 -1.87 -4.51
C VAL A 11 -32.49 -1.10 -4.27
N ILE A 12 -31.88 -0.58 -5.35
CA ILE A 12 -30.78 0.38 -5.24
C ILE A 12 -31.41 1.74 -4.99
N VAL A 13 -31.34 2.22 -3.74
CA VAL A 13 -31.61 3.64 -3.43
C VAL A 13 -30.39 4.44 -3.87
N ALA A 14 -30.52 5.18 -4.98
CA ALA A 14 -29.52 6.16 -5.38
C ALA A 14 -29.63 7.39 -4.45
N ALA A 15 -28.72 7.51 -3.49
CA ALA A 15 -28.53 8.76 -2.75
C ALA A 15 -27.93 9.82 -3.70
N PRO A 16 -28.31 11.12 -3.58
CA PRO A 16 -27.64 12.16 -4.32
C PRO A 16 -26.21 12.28 -3.79
N ALA A 17 -25.22 11.99 -4.62
CA ALA A 17 -23.83 12.29 -4.31
C ALA A 17 -23.65 13.82 -4.40
N THR A 18 -23.63 14.48 -3.24
CA THR A 18 -23.19 15.87 -3.15
C THR A 18 -21.72 15.90 -3.53
N SER A 19 -21.42 16.28 -4.77
CA SER A 19 -20.06 16.59 -5.20
C SER A 19 -19.61 17.82 -4.41
N LEU A 20 -18.84 17.60 -3.36
CA LEU A 20 -17.96 18.64 -2.86
C LEU A 20 -16.95 18.85 -3.98
N ALA A 21 -17.05 19.98 -4.68
CA ALA A 21 -15.97 20.43 -5.54
C ALA A 21 -14.72 20.47 -4.66
N ASP A 22 -13.83 19.50 -4.88
CA ASP A 22 -12.52 19.51 -4.28
C ASP A 22 -11.82 20.72 -4.91
N ASP A 23 -11.75 21.82 -4.16
CA ASP A 23 -10.95 22.95 -4.54
C ASP A 23 -9.53 22.38 -4.72
N GLY A 24 -9.08 22.29 -5.97
CA GLY A 24 -7.85 21.61 -6.40
C GLY A 24 -6.55 22.20 -5.80
N SER A 25 -6.71 22.99 -4.74
CA SER A 25 -5.74 23.54 -3.81
C SER A 25 -5.44 22.64 -2.62
N ARG A 26 -5.87 21.35 -2.61
CA ARG A 26 -5.04 20.31 -1.99
C ARG A 26 -3.71 20.37 -2.70
N SER A 27 -2.86 21.28 -2.23
CA SER A 27 -1.49 21.53 -2.65
C SER A 27 -0.94 20.15 -2.95
N ARG A 28 -0.81 19.84 -4.24
CA ARG A 28 -0.11 18.65 -4.68
C ARG A 28 1.29 18.90 -4.16
N ARG A 29 1.55 18.43 -2.95
CA ARG A 29 2.72 18.78 -2.16
C ARG A 29 3.86 18.22 -2.99
N SER A 30 4.51 19.11 -3.73
CA SER A 30 5.59 18.72 -4.59
C SER A 30 6.73 18.37 -3.64
N TYR A 31 7.20 17.14 -3.74
CA TYR A 31 8.43 16.75 -3.07
C TYR A 31 9.56 17.13 -4.02
N ASP A 32 10.46 18.01 -3.57
CA ASP A 32 11.68 18.32 -4.33
C ASP A 32 12.64 17.12 -4.33
N HIS A 33 12.62 16.34 -3.24
CA HIS A 33 13.41 15.13 -3.06
C HIS A 33 12.59 14.04 -2.37
N ILE A 34 12.73 12.81 -2.86
CA ILE A 34 12.21 11.60 -2.23
C ILE A 34 13.38 10.66 -2.04
N PHE A 35 13.56 10.16 -0.81
CA PHE A 35 14.55 9.15 -0.49
C PHE A 35 13.81 7.84 -0.21
N VAL A 36 14.24 6.78 -0.87
CA VAL A 36 13.79 5.42 -0.61
C VAL A 36 14.97 4.65 -0.06
N LEU A 37 14.84 4.14 1.17
CA LEU A 37 15.84 3.31 1.83
C LEU A 37 15.29 1.89 1.84
N VAL A 38 16.11 0.93 1.39
CA VAL A 38 15.74 -0.49 1.34
C VAL A 38 16.73 -1.26 2.21
N GLU A 39 16.21 -2.01 3.18
CA GLU A 39 17.00 -2.91 4.01
C GLU A 39 17.19 -4.23 3.25
N GLU A 40 18.42 -4.51 2.83
CA GLU A 40 18.75 -5.73 2.10
C GLU A 40 18.79 -6.93 3.04
N ASN A 41 18.23 -8.07 2.59
CA ASN A 41 18.22 -9.34 3.33
C ASN A 41 17.70 -9.24 4.77
N THR A 42 16.71 -8.38 5.00
CA THR A 42 16.19 -8.08 6.35
C THR A 42 14.68 -8.30 6.40
N GLU A 43 14.18 -9.03 7.41
CA GLU A 43 12.75 -9.27 7.58
C GLU A 43 12.06 -8.12 8.33
N PHE A 44 10.75 -7.98 8.15
CA PHE A 44 9.95 -6.99 8.88
C PHE A 44 10.11 -7.11 10.41
N SER A 45 10.12 -8.35 10.92
CA SER A 45 10.25 -8.63 12.36
C SER A 45 11.64 -8.34 12.93
N ASP A 46 12.66 -8.25 12.09
CA ASP A 46 14.01 -7.89 12.52
C ASP A 46 14.12 -6.39 12.83
N VAL A 47 13.28 -5.57 12.17
CA VAL A 47 13.31 -4.10 12.25
C VAL A 47 12.20 -3.56 13.14
N ILE A 48 10.94 -3.88 12.85
CA ILE A 48 9.80 -3.28 13.55
C ILE A 48 9.65 -3.90 14.94
N GLY A 49 9.72 -3.06 15.97
CA GLY A 49 9.81 -3.45 17.38
C GLY A 49 11.24 -3.46 17.92
N ASN A 50 12.26 -3.59 17.07
CA ASN A 50 13.68 -3.56 17.46
C ASN A 50 14.20 -2.13 17.60
N THR A 51 13.74 -1.44 18.64
CA THR A 51 14.11 -0.04 18.92
C THR A 51 15.58 0.13 19.35
N ALA A 52 16.22 -0.95 19.81
CA ALA A 52 17.62 -0.92 20.23
C ALA A 52 18.58 -0.77 19.04
N GLN A 53 18.31 -1.47 17.94
CA GLN A 53 19.16 -1.43 16.73
C GLN A 53 18.62 -0.47 15.67
N PHE A 54 17.30 -0.32 15.56
CA PHE A 54 16.63 0.53 14.57
C PHE A 54 15.78 1.64 15.22
N PRO A 55 16.37 2.52 16.06
CA PRO A 55 15.62 3.53 16.80
C PRO A 55 14.91 4.52 15.88
N THR A 56 15.57 4.97 14.81
CA THR A 56 15.01 5.98 13.89
C THR A 56 13.87 5.42 13.04
N ILE A 57 14.02 4.22 12.48
CA ILE A 57 12.96 3.60 11.65
C ILE A 57 11.70 3.37 12.48
N ASN A 58 11.84 2.85 13.70
CA ASN A 58 10.71 2.63 14.60
C ASN A 58 10.04 3.94 15.05
N ALA A 59 10.83 4.99 15.31
CA ALA A 59 10.27 6.30 15.63
C ALA A 59 9.46 6.91 14.45
N LEU A 60 9.94 6.73 13.22
CA LEU A 60 9.22 7.16 12.02
C LEU A 60 7.95 6.34 11.79
N ALA A 61 8.02 5.01 11.93
CA ALA A 61 6.86 4.12 11.79
C ALA A 61 5.75 4.43 12.80
N GLY A 62 6.09 4.80 14.05
CA GLY A 62 5.11 5.20 15.06
C GLY A 62 4.52 6.60 14.85
N ARG A 63 5.23 7.49 14.14
CA ARG A 63 4.78 8.87 13.86
C ARG A 63 4.00 8.98 12.56
N PHE A 64 4.30 8.14 11.58
CA PHE A 64 3.75 8.19 10.23
C PHE A 64 3.01 6.88 9.90
N GLY A 65 2.85 6.58 8.61
CA GLY A 65 2.24 5.33 8.16
C GLY A 65 3.23 4.16 8.20
N LEU A 66 2.74 2.98 8.59
CA LEU A 66 3.44 1.71 8.50
C LEU A 66 2.62 0.74 7.64
N ALA A 67 3.19 0.28 6.54
CA ALA A 67 2.54 -0.69 5.66
C ALA A 67 2.79 -2.12 6.19
N THR A 68 1.79 -2.69 6.86
CA THR A 68 1.86 -4.06 7.42
C THR A 68 1.43 -5.15 6.43
N ASN A 69 0.99 -4.76 5.24
CA ASN A 69 0.57 -5.65 4.16
C ASN A 69 1.34 -5.31 2.86
N TYR A 70 2.67 -5.36 2.96
CA TYR A 70 3.61 -5.10 1.87
C TYR A 70 4.59 -6.28 1.80
N PHE A 71 4.75 -6.90 0.65
CA PHE A 71 5.56 -8.11 0.45
C PHE A 71 6.46 -7.95 -0.76
N GLY A 72 7.56 -8.71 -0.79
CA GLY A 72 8.37 -8.87 -2.00
C GLY A 72 7.55 -9.53 -3.12
N THR A 73 7.93 -9.24 -4.36
CA THR A 73 7.30 -9.80 -5.56
C THR A 73 7.87 -11.18 -5.91
N ILE A 74 9.17 -11.38 -5.70
CA ILE A 74 9.88 -12.62 -6.05
C ILE A 74 11.12 -12.82 -5.16
N HIS A 75 11.72 -14.01 -5.24
CA HIS A 75 13.06 -14.27 -4.69
C HIS A 75 13.99 -14.71 -5.82
N PRO A 76 15.26 -14.25 -5.88
CA PRO A 76 16.00 -13.41 -4.92
C PRO A 76 15.70 -11.90 -4.99
N SER A 77 16.49 -11.08 -4.26
CA SER A 77 16.26 -9.63 -4.07
C SER A 77 16.23 -8.79 -5.36
N GLU A 78 16.91 -9.21 -6.44
CA GLU A 78 17.02 -8.46 -7.70
C GLU A 78 15.65 -8.08 -8.28
N GLY A 79 14.75 -9.08 -8.40
CA GLY A 79 13.39 -8.85 -8.90
C GLY A 79 12.57 -7.86 -8.05
N ASN A 80 12.83 -7.78 -6.74
CA ASN A 80 12.15 -6.81 -5.86
C ASN A 80 12.61 -5.37 -6.13
N TYR A 81 13.89 -5.17 -6.45
CA TYR A 81 14.40 -3.84 -6.79
C TYR A 81 13.85 -3.36 -8.13
N VAL A 82 13.77 -4.26 -9.11
CA VAL A 82 13.22 -3.96 -10.42
C VAL A 82 11.72 -3.68 -10.33
N SER A 83 10.96 -4.45 -9.56
CA SER A 83 9.52 -4.20 -9.38
C SER A 83 9.23 -2.92 -8.58
N LEU A 84 10.06 -2.57 -7.58
CA LEU A 84 9.92 -1.34 -6.81
C LEU A 84 10.08 -0.08 -7.67
N VAL A 85 10.94 -0.11 -8.69
CA VAL A 85 11.18 1.03 -9.58
C VAL A 85 10.33 0.97 -10.86
N GLY A 86 10.19 -0.21 -11.45
CA GLY A 86 9.60 -0.45 -12.76
C GLY A 86 8.15 -0.94 -12.75
N GLY A 87 7.60 -1.29 -11.59
CA GLY A 87 6.21 -1.74 -11.42
C GLY A 87 5.92 -3.19 -11.83
N ASP A 88 6.94 -3.94 -12.26
CA ASP A 88 6.88 -5.35 -12.67
C ASP A 88 8.26 -5.98 -12.42
N ASP A 89 8.34 -7.28 -12.16
CA ASP A 89 9.62 -7.99 -12.03
C ASP A 89 10.17 -8.50 -13.38
N TYR A 90 9.38 -8.40 -14.45
CA TYR A 90 9.72 -8.86 -15.80
C TYR A 90 10.24 -10.31 -15.85
N ALA A 91 9.82 -11.13 -14.88
CA ALA A 91 10.25 -12.51 -14.67
C ALA A 91 11.77 -12.70 -14.49
N ILE A 92 12.52 -11.65 -14.09
CA ILE A 92 13.93 -11.80 -13.74
C ILE A 92 14.07 -12.61 -12.43
N GLN A 93 15.13 -13.40 -12.34
CA GLN A 93 15.44 -14.24 -11.17
C GLN A 93 16.62 -13.62 -10.43
#